data_AF-A0A535JBI7-F1
#
_entry.id   AF-A0A535JBI7-F1
#
_cell.length_a   1.000
_cell.length_b   1.000
_cell.length_c   1.000
_cell.angle_alpha   90.00
_cell.angle_beta   90.00
_cell.angle_gamma   90.00
#
_symmetry.space_group_name_H-M   'P 1'
#
loop_
_entity.id
_entity.type
_entity.pdbx_description
1 polymer ?
#
loop_
_entity_poly.entity_id
_entity_poly.type
_entity_poly.pdbx_seq_one_letter_code
_entity_poly.pdbx_strand_id
1 'polypeptide(L)' 'MNPFAVSKRDAAAMLGISVDSFERYVQAELKVAYVGRRRVYPVAELEKWLREHSGRPLEAA' A
#
# COMPACT_ATOMS: atom_id res chain seq x y z
N MET A 1 -2.57 9.13 -16.57
CA MET A 1 -1.19 8.67 -16.35
C MET A 1 -1.12 8.10 -14.94
N ASN A 2 -0.74 6.83 -14.77
CA ASN A 2 -0.60 6.26 -13.43
C ASN A 2 0.74 6.70 -12.81
N PRO A 3 0.76 7.18 -11.55
CA PRO A 3 1.99 7.49 -10.86
C PRO A 3 2.78 6.22 -10.51
N PHE A 4 4.11 6.27 -10.59
CA PHE A 4 4.97 5.14 -10.18
C PHE A 4 5.07 5.01 -8.65
N ALA A 5 4.87 6.10 -7.92
CA ALA A 5 4.83 6.14 -6.47
C ALA A 5 3.84 7.20 -6.00
N VAL A 6 3.19 6.94 -4.86
CA VAL A 6 2.10 7.76 -4.33
C VAL A 6 2.36 8.25 -2.91
N SER A 7 1.61 9.25 -2.45
CA SER A 7 1.70 9.70 -1.07
C SER A 7 1.15 8.64 -0.10
N LYS A 8 1.41 8.79 1.21
CA LYS A 8 0.82 7.92 2.24
C LYS A 8 -0.72 7.85 2.16
N ARG A 9 -1.36 9.02 1.95
CA ARG A 9 -2.83 9.12 1.87
C ARG A 9 -3.36 8.38 0.65
N ASP A 10 -2.70 8.54 -0.49
CA ASP A 10 -3.10 7.88 -1.73
C ASP A 10 -2.81 6.38 -1.67
N ALA A 11 -1.70 5.95 -1.05
CA ALA A 11 -1.41 4.54 -0.81
C ALA A 11 -2.53 3.85 0.00
N ALA A 12 -2.96 4.47 1.10
CA ALA A 12 -4.08 3.98 1.89
C ALA A 12 -5.38 3.91 1.07
N ALA A 13 -5.67 4.95 0.28
CA ALA A 13 -6.83 4.99 -0.60
C ALA A 13 -6.80 3.90 -1.68
N MET A 14 -5.63 3.62 -2.28
CA MET A 14 -5.45 2.56 -3.28
C MET A 14 -5.67 1.17 -2.69
N LEU A 15 -5.32 0.95 -1.42
CA LEU A 15 -5.60 -0.29 -0.70
C LEU A 15 -7.02 -0.35 -0.13
N GLY A 16 -7.83 0.69 -0.29
CA GLY A 16 -9.20 0.74 0.21
C GLY A 16 -9.33 0.82 1.73
N ILE A 17 -8.31 1.36 2.43
CA ILE A 17 -8.26 1.42 3.90
C ILE A 17 -8.02 2.84 4.41
N SER A 18 -8.29 3.05 5.70
CA SER A 18 -7.97 4.32 6.36
C SER A 18 -6.44 4.53 6.47
N VAL A 19 -6.01 5.79 6.62
CA VAL A 19 -4.58 6.11 6.83
C VAL A 19 -4.05 5.48 8.13
N ASP A 20 -4.85 5.48 9.20
CA ASP A 20 -4.50 4.83 10.46
C ASP A 20 -4.28 3.32 10.28
N SER A 21 -5.19 2.65 9.56
CA SER A 21 -5.05 1.23 9.24
C SER A 21 -3.79 0.98 8.41
N PHE A 22 -3.51 1.84 7.43
CA PHE A 22 -2.30 1.74 6.63
C PHE A 22 -1.03 1.86 7.48
N GLU A 23 -0.96 2.86 8.37
CA GLU A 23 0.19 3.05 9.26
C GLU A 23 0.40 1.87 10.22
N ARG A 24 -0.69 1.29 10.71
CA ARG A 24 -0.66 0.23 11.71
C ARG A 24 -0.36 -1.16 11.13
N TYR A 25 -0.88 -1.46 9.94
CA TYR A 25 -0.90 -2.84 9.41
C TYR A 25 -0.10 -3.03 8.12
N VAL A 26 0.32 -1.96 7.45
CA VAL A 26 0.91 -2.08 6.10
C VAL A 26 2.24 -1.33 5.99
N GLN A 27 2.30 -0.09 6.47
CA GLN A 27 3.41 0.84 6.20
C GLN A 27 4.79 0.27 6.57
N ALA A 28 4.89 -0.49 7.67
CA ALA A 28 6.16 -1.02 8.18
C ALA A 28 6.75 -2.13 7.28
N GLU A 29 5.94 -2.73 6.42
CA GLU A 29 6.33 -3.86 5.56
C GLU A 29 6.70 -3.44 4.14
N LEU A 30 6.36 -2.20 3.77
CA LEU A 30 6.61 -1.67 2.43
C LEU A 30 8.01 -1.09 2.28
N LYS A 31 8.67 -1.41 1.17
CA LYS A 31 9.78 -0.60 0.67
C LYS A 31 9.28 0.77 0.24
N VAL A 32 9.94 1.83 0.74
CA VAL A 32 9.58 3.22 0.45
C VAL A 32 10.72 3.97 -0.23
N ALA A 33 10.38 5.00 -0.99
CA ALA A 33 11.33 5.96 -1.51
C ALA A 33 11.20 7.30 -0.78
N TYR A 34 12.30 8.05 -0.73
CA TYR A 34 12.34 9.38 -0.14
C TYR A 34 12.51 10.44 -1.23
N VAL A 35 11.59 11.39 -1.29
CA VAL A 35 11.67 12.58 -2.16
C VAL A 35 11.79 13.79 -1.26
N GLY A 36 13.05 14.17 -0.98
CA GLY A 36 13.37 15.15 0.05
C GLY A 36 12.90 14.67 1.43
N ARG A 37 12.01 15.44 2.06
CA ARG A 37 11.42 15.10 3.37
C ARG A 37 10.17 14.22 3.29
N ARG A 38 9.68 13.93 2.08
CA ARG A 38 8.45 13.16 1.88
C ARG A 38 8.78 11.68 1.61
N ARG A 39 8.01 10.80 2.25
CA ARG A 39 7.95 9.38 1.90
C ARG A 39 6.93 9.18 0.79
N VAL A 40 7.31 8.43 -0.24
CA VAL A 40 6.41 7.99 -1.31
C VAL A 40 6.47 6.47 -1.41
N TYR A 41 5.33 5.88 -1.76
CA TYR A 41 5.11 4.44 -1.75
C TYR A 41 5.00 3.97 -3.20
N PRO A 42 5.96 3.16 -3.69
CA PRO A 42 5.90 2.61 -5.04
C PRO A 42 4.62 1.80 -5.22
N VAL A 43 3.89 2.02 -6.32
CA VAL A 43 2.66 1.27 -6.61
C VAL A 43 2.97 -0.23 -6.75
N ALA A 44 4.10 -0.57 -7.35
CA ALA A 44 4.56 -1.96 -7.47
C ALA A 44 4.76 -2.66 -6.12
N GLU A 45 5.15 -1.91 -5.06
CA GLU A 45 5.33 -2.49 -3.73
C GLU A 45 3.96 -2.72 -3.04
N LEU A 46 2.99 -1.82 -3.26
CA LEU A 46 1.61 -2.02 -2.79
C LEU A 46 0.99 -3.27 -3.43
N GLU A 47 1.15 -3.44 -4.75
CA GLU A 47 0.68 -4.62 -5.48
C GLU A 47 1.37 -5.90 -4.98
N LYS A 48 2.67 -5.82 -4.71
CA LYS A 48 3.44 -6.94 -4.16
C LYS A 48 2.92 -7.34 -2.78
N TRP A 49 2.74 -6.37 -1.89
CA TRP A 49 2.21 -6.61 -0.55
C TRP A 49 0.83 -7.26 -0.59
N LEU A 50 -0.05 -6.80 -1.48
CA LEU A 50 -1.36 -7.43 -1.70
C LEU A 50 -1.24 -8.89 -2.12
N ARG A 51 -0.34 -9.21 -3.06
CA ARG A 51 -0.11 -10.61 -3.48
C ARG A 51 0.39 -11.49 -2.35
N GLU A 52 1.28 -10.96 -1.50
CA GLU A 52 1.85 -11.69 -0.36
C GLU A 52 0.84 -11.93 0.77
N HIS A 53 -0.13 -11.02 0.94
CA HIS A 53 -1.16 -11.08 1.98
C HIS A 53 -2.52 -11.60 1.50
N SER A 54 -2.65 -11.89 0.21
CA SER A 54 -3.86 -12.48 -0.34
C SER A 54 -3.97 -13.95 0.10
N GLY A 55 -5.02 -14.25 0.86
CA GLY A 55 -5.37 -15.61 1.25
C GLY A 55 -6.13 -16.38 0.17
N ARG A 56 -6.67 -17.55 0.55
CA ARG A 56 -7.61 -18.28 -0.31
C ARG A 56 -8.88 -17.44 -0.54
N PRO A 57 -9.55 -17.57 -1.70
CA PRO A 57 -10.86 -16.96 -1.92
C PRO A 57 -11.82 -17.34 -0.80
N LEU A 58 -12.71 -16.42 -0.45
CA LEU A 58 -13.83 -16.75 0.43
C LEU A 58 -14.70 -17.77 -0.31
N GLU A 59 -14.87 -18.97 0.27
CA GLU A 59 -15.85 -19.93 -0.22
C GLU A 59 -17.24 -19.27 -0.13
N ALA A 60 -18.01 -19.32 -1.22
CA ALA A 60 -19.40 -18.88 -1.19
C ALA A 60 -20.20 -19.88 -0.33
N ALA A 61 -20.83 -19.38 0.73
CA ALA A 61 -21.75 -20.14 1.56
C ALA A 61 -23.03 -20.51 0.80
#